data_AF-A0A8R7TMP2-F1
#
_entry.id   AF-A0A8R7TMP2-F1
#
_cell.length_a   1.000
_cell.length_b   1.000
_cell.length_c   1.000
_cell.angle_alpha   90.00
_cell.angle_beta   90.00
_cell.angle_gamma   90.00
#
_symmetry.space_group_name_H-M   'P 1'
#
loop_
_entity.id
_entity.type
_entity.pdbx_description
1 polymer ?
#
loop_
_entity_poly.entity_id
_entity_poly.type
_entity_poly.pdbx_seq_one_letter_code
_entity_poly.pdbx_strand_id
1 'polypeptide(L)' 'NYLRPDIKRGNFTEDEERLIITLHASLGNKWSTIAAHLEGRTDNEIKNYWNTHIRKKLMRMGVDPLTHQQ' A
#
# COMPACT_ATOMS: atom_id res chain seq x y z
N ASN A 1 10.88 9.63 -24.85
CA ASN A 1 10.79 9.89 -23.39
C ASN A 1 9.36 9.59 -22.95
N TYR A 2 9.14 8.39 -22.39
CA TYR A 2 7.82 7.82 -22.11
C TYR A 2 7.24 8.37 -20.81
N LEU A 3 6.40 9.39 -20.90
CA LEU A 3 5.42 9.72 -19.87
C LEU A 3 4.09 9.13 -20.33
N ARG A 4 3.81 7.87 -19.94
CA ARG A 4 2.48 7.28 -20.14
C ARG A 4 1.49 8.05 -19.24
N PRO A 5 0.45 8.69 -19.79
CA PRO A 5 -0.53 9.46 -19.03
C PRO A 5 -1.53 8.60 -18.23
N ASP A 6 -1.54 7.28 -18.45
CA ASP A 6 -2.45 6.33 -17.77
C ASP A 6 -1.98 5.83 -16.40
N ILE A 7 -0.80 6.26 -15.94
CA ILE A 7 -0.44 6.04 -14.54
C ILE A 7 -1.31 7.01 -13.74
N LYS A 8 -2.32 6.50 -13.01
CA LYS A 8 -3.06 7.26 -12.00
C LYS A 8 -2.05 7.78 -10.96
N ARG A 9 -1.45 8.94 -11.24
CA ARG A 9 -0.79 9.86 -10.28
C ARG A 9 -1.80 10.44 -9.28
N GLY A 10 -2.86 9.70 -8.98
CA GLY A 10 -3.79 10.00 -7.90
C GLY A 10 -3.33 9.27 -6.65
N ASN A 11 -3.44 9.94 -5.51
CA ASN A 11 -3.29 9.31 -4.22
C ASN A 11 -4.17 8.05 -4.16
N PHE A 12 -3.72 7.03 -3.43
CA PHE A 12 -4.63 5.96 -3.03
C PHE A 12 -5.80 6.61 -2.30
N THR A 13 -7.01 6.19 -2.64
CA THR A 13 -8.22 6.57 -1.93
C THR A 13 -8.16 6.00 -0.50
N GLU A 14 -8.94 6.56 0.42
CA GLU A 14 -8.99 6.03 1.79
C GLU A 14 -9.45 4.57 1.81
N ASP A 15 -10.33 4.16 0.89
CA ASP A 15 -10.77 2.78 0.76
C ASP A 15 -9.63 1.85 0.30
N GLU A 16 -8.88 2.24 -0.71
CA GLU A 16 -7.70 1.48 -1.15
C GLU A 16 -6.63 1.44 -0.05
N GLU A 17 -6.39 2.55 0.66
CA GLU A 17 -5.45 2.59 1.79
C GLU A 17 -5.87 1.63 2.90
N ARG A 18 -7.14 1.66 3.31
CA ARG A 18 -7.68 0.74 4.31
C ARG A 18 -7.52 -0.70 3.88
N LEU A 19 -7.82 -1.00 2.60
CA LEU A 19 -7.67 -2.35 2.07
C LEU A 19 -6.21 -2.82 2.12
N ILE A 20 -5.26 -1.95 1.75
CA ILE A 20 -3.82 -2.26 1.85
C ILE A 20 -3.42 -2.53 3.30
N ILE A 21 -3.87 -1.71 4.26
CA ILE A 21 -3.57 -1.89 5.68
C ILE A 21 -4.16 -3.20 6.20
N THR A 22 -5.43 -3.48 5.92
CA THR A 22 -6.11 -4.70 6.36
C THR A 22 -5.47 -5.95 5.75
N LEU A 23 -5.23 -5.94 4.43
CA LEU A 23 -4.63 -7.08 3.75
C LEU A 23 -3.16 -7.27 4.13
N HIS A 24 -2.38 -6.20 4.30
CA HIS A 24 -0.99 -6.30 4.77
C HIS A 24 -0.92 -6.81 6.22
N ALA A 25 -1.84 -6.38 7.09
CA ALA A 25 -1.94 -6.91 8.45
C ALA A 25 -2.27 -8.41 8.49
N SER A 26 -3.05 -8.92 7.52
CA SER A 26 -3.42 -10.34 7.45
C SER A 26 -2.43 -11.20 6.65
N LEU A 27 -1.90 -10.69 5.54
CA LEU A 27 -1.11 -11.43 4.56
C LEU A 27 0.40 -11.13 4.64
N GLY A 28 0.79 -10.02 5.27
CA GLY A 28 2.15 -9.49 5.29
C GLY A 28 2.57 -8.88 3.94
N ASN A 29 3.86 -9.03 3.60
CA ASN A 29 4.49 -8.46 2.40
C ASN A 29 4.07 -9.15 1.07
N LYS A 30 2.84 -9.69 0.98
CA LYS A 30 2.29 -10.34 -0.21
C LYS A 30 1.68 -9.32 -1.18
N TRP A 31 2.51 -8.40 -1.65
CA TRP A 31 2.07 -7.28 -2.49
C TRP A 31 1.33 -7.71 -3.75
N SER A 32 1.74 -8.80 -4.39
CA SER A 32 1.06 -9.36 -5.56
C SER A 32 -0.37 -9.80 -5.25
N THR A 33 -0.61 -10.38 -4.08
CA THR A 33 -1.95 -10.76 -3.62
C THR A 33 -2.79 -9.53 -3.30
N ILE A 34 -2.19 -8.51 -2.67
CA ILE A 34 -2.87 -7.25 -2.36
C ILE A 34 -3.25 -6.51 -3.65
N ALA A 35 -2.35 -6.49 -4.65
CA ALA A 35 -2.60 -5.92 -5.97
C ALA A 35 -3.75 -6.60 -6.70
N ALA A 36 -3.94 -7.91 -6.52
CA ALA A 36 -5.08 -8.61 -7.10
C ALA A 36 -6.44 -8.12 -6.56
N HIS A 37 -6.45 -7.47 -5.39
CA HIS A 37 -7.66 -6.85 -4.82
C HIS A 37 -7.84 -5.38 -5.20
N LEU A 38 -6.82 -4.76 -5.82
CA LEU A 38 -6.82 -3.35 -6.20
C LEU A 38 -6.74 -3.24 -7.72
N GLU A 39 -7.90 -3.21 -8.37
CA GLU A 39 -7.98 -3.11 -9.82
C GLU A 39 -7.34 -1.80 -10.31
N GLY A 40 -6.31 -1.93 -11.14
CA GLY A 40 -5.55 -0.79 -11.67
C GLY A 40 -4.43 -0.27 -10.77
N ARG A 41 -4.06 -0.99 -9.70
CA ARG A 41 -2.84 -0.76 -8.92
C ARG A 41 -1.90 -1.95 -9.01
N THR A 42 -0.62 -1.66 -9.20
CA THR A 42 0.43 -2.69 -9.24
C THR A 42 1.00 -2.97 -7.85
N ASP A 43 1.56 -4.16 -7.65
CA ASP A 43 2.25 -4.55 -6.41
C ASP A 43 3.37 -3.56 -6.04
N ASN A 44 4.05 -3.03 -7.06
CA ASN A 44 5.12 -2.05 -6.86
C ASN A 44 4.60 -0.69 -6.36
N GLU A 45 3.44 -0.23 -6.87
CA GLU A 45 2.79 0.99 -6.37
C GLU A 45 2.36 0.83 -4.91
N ILE A 46 1.78 -0.32 -4.56
CA ILE A 46 1.31 -0.60 -3.19
C ILE A 46 2.49 -0.64 -2.22
N LYS A 47 3.56 -1.37 -2.56
CA LYS A 47 4.80 -1.40 -1.78
C LYS A 47 5.41 0.00 -1.63
N ASN A 48 5.38 0.82 -2.68
CA ASN A 48 5.89 2.19 -2.63
C ASN A 48 5.02 3.06 -1.70
N TYR A 49 3.70 2.95 -1.79
CA TYR A 49 2.76 3.68 -0.95
C TYR A 49 2.87 3.28 0.52
N TRP A 50 3.04 1.99 0.79
CA TRP A 50 3.29 1.48 2.13
C TRP A 50 4.54 2.13 2.75
N ASN A 51 5.68 2.06 2.05
CA ASN A 51 6.95 2.57 2.58
C ASN A 51 7.00 4.09 2.72
N THR A 52 6.30 4.83 1.84
CA THR A 52 6.39 6.30 1.81
C THR A 52 5.27 7.00 2.59
N HIS A 53 4.05 6.45 2.58
CA HIS A 53 2.87 7.08 3.18
C HIS A 53 2.44 6.36 4.47
N ILE A 54 2.09 5.08 4.39
CA ILE A 54 1.51 4.32 5.51
C ILE A 54 2.53 4.16 6.64
N ARG A 55 3.78 3.78 6.33
CA ARG A 55 4.86 3.63 7.32
C ARG A 55 5.08 4.90 8.13
N LYS A 56 5.12 6.07 7.46
CA LYS A 56 5.25 7.37 8.13
C LYS A 56 4.02 7.72 8.98
N LYS A 57 2.83 7.41 8.48
CA LYS A 57 1.55 7.64 9.17
C LYS A 57 1.44 6.79 10.45
N LEU A 58 1.84 5.52 10.39
CA LEU A 58 1.88 4.60 11.53
C LEU A 58 2.93 5.01 12.57
N MET A 59 4.14 5.37 12.13
CA MET A 59 5.17 5.93 13.02
C MET A 59 4.67 7.19 13.75
N ARG A 60 3.96 8.08 13.06
CA ARG A 60 3.37 9.28 13.67
C ARG A 60 2.27 8.94 14.70
N MET A 61 1.56 7.83 14.50
CA MET A 61 0.56 7.32 15.45
C MET A 61 1.18 6.46 16.57
N GLY A 62 2.51 6.26 16.58
CA GLY A 62 3.17 5.40 17.55
C GLY A 62 2.91 3.90 17.36
N VAL A 63 2.35 3.51 16.21
CA VAL A 63 2.07 2.11 15.86
C VAL A 63 3.23 1.61 15.01
N ASP A 64 3.92 0.56 15.45
CA ASP A 64 5.02 -0.02 14.67
C ASP A 64 4.43 -0.85 13.49
N PRO A 65 4.66 -0.41 12.24
CA PRO A 65 4.13 -1.06 11.03
C PRO A 65 4.70 -2.46 10.76
N LEU A 66 5.69 -2.90 11.55
CA LEU A 66 6.34 -4.20 11.42
C LEU A 66 5.91 -5.21 12.50
N THR A 67 5.16 -4.79 13.51
CA THR A 67 4.80 -5.63 14.67
C THR A 67 3.42 -6.28 14.53
N HIS A 68 3.31 -7.21 13.59
CA HIS A 68 2.33 -8.31 13.67
C HIS A 68 2.94 -9.60 13.12
N GLN A 69 4.15 -9.91 13.57
CA GLN A 69 4.72 -11.25 13.49
C GLN A 69 4.97 -11.77 14.91
N GLN A 70 3.99 -12.48 15.45
CA GLN A 70 4.26 -13.59 16.37
C GLN A 70 4.38 -14.88 15.54
#